data_AF-A0A0F3RDW6-F1
#
_entry.id   AF-A0A0F3RDW6-F1
#
_cell.length_a   1.000
_cell.length_b   1.000
_cell.length_c   1.000
_cell.angle_alpha   90.00
_cell.angle_beta   90.00
_cell.angle_gamma   90.00
#
_symmetry.space_group_name_H-M   'P 1'
#
loop_
_entity.id
_entity.type
_entity.pdbx_description
1 polymer ?
#
loop_
_entity_poly.entity_id
_entity_poly.type
_entity_poly.pdbx_seq_one_letter_code
_entity_poly.pdbx_strand_id
1 'polypeptide(L)'
;MGTGHWCNLFMTHSKEDNQTIITFNDSFGHPIGSNNNILPDTINKAFENKKPPLGIDEQIKQQNNNFDCGPYSVETMIRKASGKPILTESEALNKGPELREKHAQVVIDKQQERQAKTQLSNRWTSKQQQESKGSNQLRH
;
A
#
# COMPACT_ATOMS: atom_id res chain seq x y z
N MET A 1 15.51 9.59 0.78
CA MET A 1 14.20 9.07 1.25
C MET A 1 14.01 9.53 2.68
N GLY A 2 13.01 10.38 2.93
CA GLY A 2 12.82 11.05 4.23
C GLY A 2 11.37 10.99 4.70
N THR A 3 11.08 11.64 5.84
CA THR A 3 9.76 11.68 6.44
C THR A 3 8.70 12.20 5.46
N GLY A 4 7.61 11.44 5.29
CA GLY A 4 6.48 11.83 4.45
C GLY A 4 6.61 11.50 2.96
N HIS A 5 7.73 10.91 2.52
CA HIS A 5 7.91 10.47 1.13
C HIS A 5 7.75 8.95 1.01
N TRP A 6 6.87 8.52 0.11
CA TRP A 6 6.61 7.11 -0.16
C TRP A 6 7.25 6.69 -1.49
N CYS A 7 7.87 5.50 -1.48
CA CYS A 7 8.43 4.85 -2.66
C CYS A 7 7.96 3.40 -2.72
N ASN A 8 8.11 2.76 -3.88
CA ASN A 8 7.67 1.39 -4.10
C ASN A 8 8.84 0.43 -4.11
N LEU A 9 8.69 -0.69 -3.39
CA LEU A 9 9.54 -1.86 -3.53
C LEU A 9 8.64 -3.08 -3.66
N PHE A 10 8.73 -3.76 -4.80
CA PHE A 10 7.98 -4.96 -5.13
C PHE A 10 8.94 -6.13 -5.29
N MET A 11 8.65 -7.25 -4.62
CA MET A 11 9.52 -8.41 -4.63
C MET A 11 8.76 -9.63 -5.13
N THR A 12 9.35 -10.33 -6.09
CA THR A 12 8.87 -11.64 -6.58
C THR A 12 9.99 -12.67 -6.47
N HIS A 13 9.62 -13.94 -6.50
CA HIS A 13 10.57 -15.04 -6.45
C HIS A 13 10.19 -16.12 -7.46
N SER A 14 11.10 -16.40 -8.40
CA SER A 14 11.01 -17.54 -9.31
C SER A 14 11.53 -18.77 -8.58
N LYS A 15 10.69 -19.80 -8.43
CA LYS A 15 11.12 -21.10 -7.89
C LYS A 15 12.01 -21.87 -8.86
N GLU A 16 11.77 -21.70 -10.16
CA GLU A 16 12.50 -22.41 -11.23
C GLU A 16 13.95 -21.92 -11.30
N ASP A 17 14.16 -20.60 -11.29
CA ASP A 17 15.49 -20.00 -11.36
C ASP A 17 16.13 -19.79 -9.99
N ASN A 18 15.40 -20.13 -8.92
CA ASN A 18 15.70 -19.78 -7.53
C ASN A 18 16.17 -18.31 -7.42
N GLN A 19 15.43 -17.40 -8.05
CA GLN A 19 15.83 -16.00 -8.22
C GLN A 19 14.78 -15.08 -7.58
N THR A 20 15.23 -14.25 -6.64
CA THR A 20 14.45 -13.12 -6.16
C THR A 20 14.66 -11.93 -7.08
N ILE A 21 13.58 -11.28 -7.49
CA ILE A 21 13.60 -10.03 -8.26
C ILE A 21 13.03 -8.94 -7.37
N ILE A 22 13.75 -7.82 -7.26
CA ILE A 22 13.31 -6.63 -6.53
C ILE A 22 13.14 -5.51 -7.55
N THR A 23 11.91 -5.04 -7.72
CA THR A 23 11.62 -3.85 -8.52
C THR A 23 11.40 -2.65 -7.59
N PHE A 24 12.06 -1.54 -7.89
CA PHE A 24 11.87 -0.26 -7.20
C PHE A 24 11.37 0.82 -8.16
N ASN A 25 10.53 1.72 -7.64
CA ASN A 25 10.26 3.01 -8.28
C ASN A 25 10.05 4.10 -7.23
N ASP A 26 10.64 5.26 -7.44
CA ASP A 26 10.26 6.51 -6.78
C ASP A 26 9.42 7.32 -7.77
N SER A 27 8.22 7.76 -7.36
CA SER A 27 7.35 8.61 -8.18
C SER A 27 7.97 9.96 -8.57
N PHE A 28 9.07 10.40 -7.94
CA PHE A 28 9.88 11.54 -8.42
C PHE A 28 10.91 11.18 -9.50
N GLY A 29 11.09 9.90 -9.81
CA GLY A 29 12.13 9.40 -10.71
C GLY A 29 13.53 9.36 -10.07
N HIS A 30 13.62 9.46 -8.74
CA HIS A 30 14.90 9.32 -8.06
C HIS A 30 15.39 7.87 -8.12
N PRO A 31 16.70 7.64 -8.35
CA PRO A 31 17.26 6.30 -8.29
C PRO A 31 17.15 5.70 -6.88
N ILE A 32 17.12 4.38 -6.80
CA ILE A 32 17.05 3.60 -5.54
C ILE A 32 18.15 3.98 -4.52
N GLY A 33 19.29 4.50 -5.02
CA GLY A 33 20.44 4.93 -4.22
C GLY A 33 20.35 6.36 -3.64
N SER A 34 19.29 7.13 -3.91
CA SER A 34 19.20 8.58 -3.61
C SER A 34 19.23 8.97 -2.13
N ASN A 35 19.30 7.99 -1.22
CA ASN A 35 19.44 8.21 0.22
C ASN A 35 20.78 7.67 0.74
N ASN A 36 21.88 8.13 0.16
CA ASN A 36 23.24 7.63 0.48
C ASN A 36 23.33 6.09 0.41
N ASN A 37 22.70 5.48 -0.60
CA ASN A 37 22.65 4.02 -0.79
C ASN A 37 22.06 3.19 0.37
N ILE A 38 21.36 3.80 1.34
CA ILE A 38 20.79 3.08 2.49
C ILE A 38 19.93 1.88 2.06
N LEU A 39 19.08 2.03 1.05
CA LEU A 39 18.20 0.94 0.60
C LEU A 39 18.97 -0.16 -0.15
N PRO A 40 19.80 0.14 -1.16
CA PRO A 40 20.72 -0.86 -1.74
C PRO A 40 21.55 -1.62 -0.71
N ASP A 41 22.15 -0.92 0.26
CA ASP A 41 22.99 -1.55 1.29
C ASP A 41 22.17 -2.44 2.22
N THR A 42 20.94 -2.02 2.57
CA THR A 42 20.00 -2.84 3.35
C THR A 42 19.60 -4.11 2.60
N ILE A 43 19.34 -4.02 1.29
CA ILE A 43 19.05 -5.19 0.45
C ILE A 43 20.25 -6.12 0.41
N ASN A 44 21.45 -5.60 0.12
CA ASN A 44 22.67 -6.42 0.06
C ASN A 44 22.91 -7.17 1.37
N LYS A 45 22.76 -6.48 2.51
CA LYS A 45 22.88 -7.10 3.84
C LYS A 45 21.81 -8.17 4.10
N ALA A 46 20.58 -7.94 3.67
CA ALA A 46 19.50 -8.94 3.82
C ALA A 46 19.73 -10.23 3.00
N PHE A 47 20.58 -10.16 1.96
CA PHE A 47 20.91 -11.27 1.07
C PHE A 47 22.37 -11.75 1.17
N GLU A 48 23.16 -11.29 2.15
CA GLU A 48 24.60 -11.56 2.28
C GLU A 48 24.98 -13.06 2.22
N ASN A 49 24.12 -13.94 2.73
CA ASN A 49 24.31 -15.40 2.74
C ASN A 49 23.34 -16.15 1.81
N LYS A 50 22.80 -15.46 0.80
CA LYS A 50 21.82 -15.98 -0.16
C LYS A 50 22.25 -15.61 -1.57
N LYS A 51 21.60 -16.20 -2.58
CA LYS A 51 21.75 -15.74 -3.96
C LYS A 51 21.35 -14.26 -4.03
N PRO A 52 22.19 -13.37 -4.60
CA PRO A 52 21.85 -11.96 -4.72
C PRO A 52 20.55 -11.75 -5.51
N PRO A 53 19.68 -10.81 -5.08
CA PRO A 53 18.48 -10.50 -5.83
C PRO A 53 18.84 -9.76 -7.13
N LEU A 54 18.02 -9.94 -8.16
CA LEU A 54 18.08 -9.14 -9.37
C LEU A 54 17.33 -7.82 -9.09
N GLY A 55 18.07 -6.71 -9.05
CA GLY A 55 17.50 -5.37 -8.87
C GLY A 55 17.04 -4.79 -10.20
N ILE A 56 15.81 -4.26 -10.23
CA ILE A 56 15.26 -3.46 -11.33
C ILE A 56 14.86 -2.12 -10.72
N ASP A 57 15.50 -1.05 -11.15
CA ASP A 57 15.12 0.32 -10.77
C ASP A 57 14.45 0.96 -11.98
N GLU A 58 13.13 1.17 -11.89
CA GLU A 58 12.33 1.67 -13.03
C GLU A 58 12.64 3.16 -13.30
N GLN A 59 12.97 3.93 -12.26
CA GLN A 59 13.28 5.37 -12.31
C GLN A 59 12.29 6.21 -13.15
N ILE A 60 11.00 5.88 -13.12
CA ILE A 60 9.97 6.59 -13.89
C ILE A 60 9.37 7.69 -13.02
N LYS A 61 9.53 8.94 -13.45
CA LYS A 61 8.90 10.08 -12.79
C LYS A 61 7.39 10.09 -13.08
N GLN A 62 6.59 10.10 -12.02
CA GLN A 62 5.13 10.05 -12.10
C GLN A 62 4.47 11.29 -11.48
N GLN A 63 5.12 11.94 -10.53
CA GLN A 63 4.56 13.09 -9.81
C GLN A 63 5.36 14.38 -10.01
N ASN A 64 4.64 15.50 -9.89
CA ASN A 64 5.20 16.85 -9.99
C ASN A 64 4.98 17.68 -8.71
N ASN A 65 4.55 17.05 -7.61
CA ASN A 65 4.31 17.71 -6.32
C ASN A 65 4.72 16.81 -5.15
N ASN A 66 4.68 17.38 -3.94
CA ASN A 66 5.19 16.74 -2.72
C ASN A 66 4.15 15.90 -1.96
N PHE A 67 2.91 15.80 -2.44
CA PHE A 67 1.82 15.15 -1.71
C PHE A 67 1.21 13.95 -2.43
N ASP A 68 1.57 13.72 -3.70
CA ASP A 68 1.04 12.60 -4.49
C ASP A 68 1.85 11.30 -4.41
N CYS A 69 2.89 11.25 -3.56
CA CYS A 69 3.75 10.07 -3.49
C CYS A 69 2.95 8.85 -3.02
N GLY A 70 1.98 9.05 -2.12
CA GLY A 70 1.05 8.00 -1.69
C GLY A 70 0.16 7.49 -2.84
N PRO A 71 -0.65 8.34 -3.50
CA PRO A 71 -1.46 7.96 -4.65
C PRO A 71 -0.71 7.22 -5.76
N TYR A 72 0.43 7.74 -6.20
CA TYR A 72 1.24 7.06 -7.22
C TYR A 72 1.85 5.76 -6.69
N SER A 73 2.24 5.71 -5.40
CA SER A 73 2.71 4.48 -4.78
C SER A 73 1.66 3.38 -4.81
N VAL A 74 0.40 3.70 -4.50
CA VAL A 74 -0.70 2.73 -4.50
C VAL A 74 -0.98 2.22 -5.92
N GLU A 75 -1.11 3.12 -6.89
CA GLU A 75 -1.38 2.75 -8.29
C GLU A 75 -0.23 1.90 -8.87
N THR A 76 1.03 2.26 -8.61
CA THR A 76 2.20 1.48 -9.02
C THR A 76 2.16 0.06 -8.47
N MET A 77 1.87 -0.13 -7.18
CA MET A 77 1.78 -1.46 -6.58
C MET A 77 0.61 -2.29 -7.13
N ILE A 78 -0.55 -1.67 -7.36
CA ILE A 78 -1.71 -2.36 -7.95
C ILE A 78 -1.38 -2.85 -9.36
N ARG A 79 -0.74 -2.02 -10.19
CA ARG A 79 -0.35 -2.38 -11.55
C ARG A 79 0.68 -3.51 -11.55
N LYS A 80 1.75 -3.41 -10.75
CA LYS A 80 2.76 -4.48 -10.62
C LYS A 80 2.15 -5.79 -10.12
N ALA A 81 1.28 -5.74 -9.09
CA ALA A 81 0.59 -6.92 -8.59
C ALA A 81 -0.35 -7.56 -9.62
N SER A 82 -0.88 -6.76 -10.55
CA SER A 82 -1.74 -7.21 -11.65
C SER A 82 -0.96 -7.61 -12.91
N GLY A 83 0.37 -7.64 -12.87
CA GLY A 83 1.22 -7.93 -14.04
C GLY A 83 1.19 -6.85 -15.12
N LYS A 84 0.75 -5.63 -14.80
CA LYS A 84 0.70 -4.48 -15.72
C LYS A 84 1.94 -3.59 -15.56
N PRO A 85 2.41 -2.95 -16.64
CA PRO A 85 3.41 -1.89 -16.54
C PRO A 85 2.93 -0.77 -15.62
N ILE A 86 3.85 -0.14 -14.90
CA ILE A 86 3.55 1.09 -14.15
C ILE A 86 3.25 2.24 -15.12
N LEU A 87 2.61 3.29 -14.63
CA LEU A 87 2.34 4.47 -15.48
C LEU A 87 3.67 5.06 -15.95
N THR A 88 3.78 5.31 -17.25
CA THR A 88 4.87 6.11 -17.82
C THR A 88 4.76 7.56 -17.36
N GLU A 89 5.80 8.38 -17.60
CA GLU A 89 5.75 9.81 -17.25
C GLU A 89 4.58 10.54 -17.94
N SER A 90 4.33 10.21 -19.21
CA SER A 90 3.25 10.83 -19.99
C SER A 90 1.86 10.39 -19.52
N GLU A 91 1.69 9.12 -19.19
CA GLU A 91 0.43 8.61 -18.63
C GLU A 91 0.16 9.18 -17.24
N ALA A 92 1.21 9.35 -16.43
CA ALA A 92 1.10 9.86 -15.07
C ALA A 92 0.85 11.37 -15.02
N LEU A 93 1.15 12.10 -16.09
CA LEU A 93 0.98 13.55 -16.16
C LEU A 93 -0.45 13.96 -15.80
N ASN A 94 -0.58 14.79 -14.76
CA ASN A 94 -1.86 15.30 -14.24
C ASN A 94 -2.85 14.23 -13.71
N LYS A 95 -2.42 12.97 -13.52
CA LYS A 95 -3.27 11.93 -12.91
C LYS A 95 -3.39 12.01 -11.39
N GLY A 96 -2.53 12.74 -10.70
CA GLY A 96 -2.52 12.87 -9.24
C GLY A 96 -3.90 13.13 -8.64
N PRO A 97 -4.66 14.16 -9.08
CA PRO A 97 -6.01 14.43 -8.58
C PRO A 97 -7.00 13.28 -8.77
N GLU A 98 -7.01 12.66 -9.97
CA GLU A 98 -7.86 11.51 -10.29
C GLU A 98 -7.56 10.32 -9.37
N LEU A 99 -6.28 9.99 -9.18
CA LEU A 99 -5.85 8.91 -8.29
C LEU A 99 -6.21 9.21 -6.83
N ARG A 100 -6.01 10.44 -6.36
CA ARG A 100 -6.40 10.86 -5.01
C ARG A 100 -7.88 10.70 -4.77
N GLU A 101 -8.73 11.18 -5.67
CA GLU A 101 -10.18 11.10 -5.54
C GLU A 101 -10.64 9.63 -5.49
N LYS A 102 -10.16 8.81 -6.44
CA LYS A 102 -10.44 7.38 -6.47
C LYS A 102 -10.03 6.68 -5.17
N HIS A 103 -8.83 6.95 -4.67
CA HIS A 103 -8.35 6.32 -3.43
C HIS A 103 -9.10 6.83 -2.19
N ALA A 104 -9.42 8.13 -2.14
CA ALA A 104 -10.21 8.71 -1.06
C ALA A 104 -11.60 8.09 -1.00
N GLN A 105 -12.26 7.88 -2.14
CA GLN A 105 -13.57 7.23 -2.17
C GLN A 105 -13.52 5.81 -1.59
N VAL A 106 -12.52 5.01 -1.97
CA VAL A 106 -12.34 3.66 -1.39
C VAL A 106 -12.16 3.72 0.14
N VAL A 107 -11.39 4.69 0.64
CA VAL A 107 -11.21 4.87 2.08
C VAL A 107 -12.51 5.27 2.78
N ILE A 108 -13.26 6.20 2.19
CA ILE A 108 -14.57 6.66 2.71
C ILE A 108 -15.55 5.49 2.78
N ASP A 109 -15.69 4.73 1.70
CA ASP A 109 -16.60 3.58 1.63
C ASP A 109 -16.25 2.55 2.72
N LYS A 110 -14.95 2.25 2.89
CA LYS A 110 -14.49 1.34 3.94
C LYS A 110 -14.67 1.87 5.35
N GLN A 111 -14.58 3.18 5.55
CA GLN A 111 -14.86 3.78 6.85
C GLN A 111 -16.35 3.70 7.20
N GLN A 112 -17.23 3.97 6.24
CA GLN A 112 -18.68 3.84 6.41
C GLN A 112 -19.10 2.39 6.69
N GLU A 113 -18.55 1.42 5.95
CA GLU A 113 -18.77 -0.02 6.20
C GLU A 113 -18.38 -0.42 7.63
N ARG A 114 -17.22 0.06 8.11
CA ARG A 114 -16.75 -0.20 9.49
C ARG A 114 -17.68 0.41 10.52
N GLN A 115 -18.09 1.66 10.34
CA GLN A 115 -19.01 2.34 11.25
C GLN A 115 -20.37 1.63 11.33
N ALA A 116 -20.94 1.22 10.20
CA ALA A 116 -22.19 0.47 10.15
C ALA A 116 -22.09 -0.87 10.91
N LYS A 117 -20.99 -1.61 10.73
CA LYS A 117 -20.73 -2.86 11.46
C LYS A 117 -20.62 -2.64 12.97
N THR A 118 -19.93 -1.59 13.42
CA THR A 118 -19.80 -1.25 14.84
C THR A 118 -21.16 -0.88 15.44
N GLN A 119 -21.98 -0.08 14.74
CA GLN A 119 -23.32 0.28 15.21
C GLN A 119 -24.24 -0.94 15.35
N LEU A 120 -24.22 -1.85 14.37
CA LEU A 120 -24.96 -3.10 14.44
C LEU A 120 -24.51 -3.93 15.65
N SER A 121 -23.20 -4.17 15.80
CA SER A 121 -22.63 -4.90 16.94
C SER A 121 -23.12 -4.35 18.28
N ASN A 122 -23.03 -3.03 18.48
CA ASN A 122 -23.47 -2.38 19.71
C ASN A 122 -24.97 -2.54 19.96
N ARG A 123 -25.80 -2.51 18.90
CA ARG A 123 -27.24 -2.74 19.00
C ARG A 123 -27.57 -4.17 19.41
N TRP A 124 -26.85 -5.16 18.88
CA TRP A 124 -27.00 -6.57 19.26
C TRP A 124 -26.61 -6.79 20.73
N THR A 125 -25.49 -6.23 21.18
CA THR A 125 -25.04 -6.33 22.57
C THR A 125 -26.04 -5.70 23.54
N SER A 126 -26.56 -4.51 23.22
CA SER A 126 -27.57 -3.83 24.03
C SER A 126 -28.87 -4.63 24.13
N LYS A 127 -29.31 -5.27 23.05
CA LYS A 127 -30.53 -6.10 23.03
C LYS A 127 -30.37 -7.35 23.92
N GLN A 128 -29.23 -8.05 23.84
CA GLN A 128 -28.94 -9.20 24.72
C GLN A 128 -28.87 -8.82 26.20
N GLN A 129 -28.33 -7.64 26.52
CA GLN A 129 -28.32 -7.13 27.91
C GLN A 129 -29.71 -6.79 28.44
N GLN A 130 -30.65 -6.35 27.59
CA GLN A 130 -32.03 -6.11 27.99
C GLN A 130 -32.81 -7.41 28.18
N GLU A 131 -32.65 -8.38 27.28
CA GLU A 131 -33.33 -9.69 27.36
C GLU A 131 -32.87 -10.52 28.57
N SER A 132 -31.58 -10.47 28.92
CA SER A 132 -31.05 -11.14 30.13
C SER A 132 -31.56 -10.52 31.43
N LYS A 133 -31.75 -9.20 31.49
CA LYS A 133 -32.32 -8.52 32.66
C LYS A 133 -33.82 -8.77 32.83
N GLY A 134 -34.59 -8.79 31.74
CA GLY A 134 -36.04 -9.09 31.78
C GLY A 134 -36.33 -10.53 32.20
N SER A 135 -35.49 -11.48 31.79
CA SER A 135 -35.63 -12.90 32.11
C SER A 135 -35.38 -13.22 33.61
N ASN A 136 -34.57 -12.42 34.30
CA ASN A 136 -34.30 -12.56 35.74
C ASN A 136 -35.40 -11.95 36.63
N GLN A 137 -36.23 -11.03 36.12
CA GLN A 137 -37.33 -10.43 36.88
C GLN A 137 -38.60 -11.31 36.90
N LEU A 138 -38.75 -12.24 35.97
CA LEU A 138 -39.91 -13.14 35.87
C LEU A 138 -39.76 -14.47 36.64
N ARG A 139 -38.67 -14.63 37.41
CA ARG A 139 -38.35 -15.87 38.17
C ARG A 139 -38.54 -15.73 39.70
N HIS A 140 -39.29 -14.73 40.17
CA HIS A 140 -39.63 -14.54 41.57
C HIS A 140 -41.13 -14.61 41.81
#